data_AF-A0A6I4YWC4-F1
#
_entry.id   AF-A0A6I4YWC4-F1
#
_cell.length_a   1.000
_cell.length_b   1.000
_cell.length_c   1.000
_cell.angle_alpha   90.00
_cell.angle_beta   90.00
_cell.angle_gamma   90.00
#
_symmetry.space_group_name_H-M   'P 1'
#
loop_
_entity.id
_entity.type
_entity.pdbx_description
1 polymer ?
#
loop_
_entity_poly.entity_id
_entity_poly.type
_entity_poly.pdbx_seq_one_letter_code
_entity_poly.pdbx_strand_id
1 'polypeptide(L)'
;MTAPIAPGLIYENLDGYGYFRASLNSDLSVTMVDGQTTRTVTLPVLELLGTLKAWAKRCADALAHPEQFPNLMIGPVGERLAQRHGRAIPAPTIGKARACTLHRDFARLGVPSGTHYALCSRALNTTVTSLAALTDEEVLLVWDFARRERQAYVA
;
A
#
# COMPACT_ATOMS: atom_id res chain seq x y z
N MET A 1 -4.99 -22.51 28.57
CA MET A 1 -5.82 -21.29 28.72
C MET A 1 -5.10 -20.17 28.00
N THR A 2 -5.59 -19.77 26.83
CA THR A 2 -5.05 -18.64 26.06
C THR A 2 -5.31 -17.36 26.86
N ALA A 3 -4.27 -16.57 27.12
CA ALA A 3 -4.43 -15.30 27.81
C ALA A 3 -5.42 -14.40 27.04
N PRO A 4 -6.27 -13.61 27.71
CA PRO A 4 -7.19 -12.71 27.03
C PRO A 4 -6.42 -11.71 26.17
N ILE A 5 -6.85 -11.54 24.92
CA ILE A 5 -6.24 -10.60 23.98
C ILE A 5 -6.38 -9.18 24.55
N ALA A 6 -5.25 -8.47 24.67
CA ALA A 6 -5.27 -7.10 25.17
C ALA A 6 -6.04 -6.17 24.20
N PRO A 7 -6.87 -5.25 24.70
CA PRO A 7 -7.71 -4.39 23.86
C PRO A 7 -6.90 -3.44 22.95
N GLY A 8 -5.68 -3.10 23.38
CA GLY A 8 -4.73 -2.30 22.62
C GLY A 8 -3.86 -3.11 21.65
N LEU A 9 -3.98 -4.45 21.60
CA LEU A 9 -3.11 -5.27 20.77
C LEU A 9 -3.34 -4.95 19.28
N ILE A 10 -2.22 -4.67 18.59
CA ILE A 10 -2.17 -4.54 17.13
C ILE A 10 -1.99 -5.95 16.56
N TYR A 11 -0.80 -6.52 16.77
CA TYR A 11 -0.55 -7.93 16.50
C TYR A 11 0.57 -8.45 17.41
N GLU A 12 0.61 -9.76 17.56
CA GLU A 12 1.69 -10.52 18.14
C GLU A 12 2.14 -11.57 17.12
N ASN A 13 3.44 -11.78 16.97
CA ASN A 13 4.00 -12.80 16.11
C ASN A 13 5.01 -13.63 16.89
N LEU A 14 4.85 -14.95 16.88
CA LEU A 14 5.77 -15.90 17.48
C LEU A 14 6.66 -16.50 16.39
N ASP A 15 7.90 -16.05 16.32
CA ASP A 15 8.86 -16.65 15.41
C ASP A 15 9.69 -17.67 16.21
N GLY A 16 10.19 -18.74 15.59
CA GLY A 16 10.88 -19.85 16.30
C GLY A 16 12.10 -19.46 17.16
N TYR A 17 12.49 -18.17 17.18
CA TYR A 17 13.58 -17.58 17.93
C TYR A 17 13.16 -16.43 18.88
N GLY A 18 11.88 -16.07 18.95
CA GLY A 18 11.42 -14.93 19.76
C GLY A 18 9.95 -14.56 19.55
N TYR A 19 9.54 -13.42 20.10
CA TYR A 19 8.21 -12.87 19.83
C TYR A 19 8.29 -11.38 19.59
N PHE A 20 7.46 -10.91 18.67
CA PHE A 20 7.21 -9.50 18.47
C PHE A 20 5.77 -9.19 18.88
N ARG A 21 5.57 -8.17 19.70
CA ARG A 21 4.24 -7.67 20.08
C ARG A 21 4.18 -6.16 19.89
N ALA A 22 3.17 -5.68 19.17
CA ALA A 22 2.85 -4.26 19.09
C ALA A 22 1.49 -3.97 19.74
N SER A 23 1.44 -2.99 20.63
CA SER A 23 0.23 -2.57 21.35
C SER A 23 0.08 -1.05 21.34
N LEU A 24 -1.11 -0.57 20.97
CA LEU A 24 -1.52 0.82 21.08
C LEU A 24 -1.99 1.11 22.51
N ASN A 25 -1.37 2.13 23.12
CA ASN A 25 -1.72 2.65 24.44
C ASN A 25 -2.80 3.74 24.31
N SER A 26 -3.41 4.11 25.45
CA SER A 26 -4.46 5.13 25.50
C SER A 26 -3.97 6.55 25.17
N ASP A 27 -2.68 6.81 25.34
CA ASP A 27 -2.02 8.10 25.07
C ASP A 27 -1.55 8.25 23.61
N LEU A 28 -2.03 7.38 22.71
CA LEU A 28 -1.63 7.37 21.30
C LEU A 28 -0.12 7.11 21.09
N SER A 29 0.50 6.40 22.02
CA SER A 29 1.78 5.75 21.81
C SER A 29 1.60 4.26 21.50
N VAL A 30 2.58 3.67 20.84
CA VAL A 30 2.66 2.24 20.58
C VAL A 30 3.87 1.70 21.29
N THR A 31 3.66 0.66 22.10
CA THR A 31 4.72 -0.14 22.69
C THR A 31 4.98 -1.35 21.80
N MET A 32 6.24 -1.52 21.38
CA MET A 32 6.77 -2.65 20.65
C MET A 32 7.68 -3.44 21.57
N VAL A 33 7.43 -4.74 21.68
CA VAL A 33 8.29 -5.68 22.42
C VAL A 33 8.84 -6.68 21.42
N ASP A 34 10.15 -6.85 21.38
CA ASP A 34 10.87 -7.79 20.53
C ASP A 34 11.85 -8.60 21.39
N GLY A 35 11.42 -9.79 21.81
CA GLY A 35 12.15 -10.64 22.75
C GLY A 35 12.42 -9.93 24.09
N GLN A 36 13.65 -9.43 24.26
CA GLN A 36 14.07 -8.68 25.46
C GLN A 36 14.05 -7.15 25.29
N THR A 37 13.78 -6.66 24.08
CA THR A 37 13.79 -5.22 23.79
C THR A 37 12.38 -4.66 23.87
N THR A 38 12.19 -3.56 24.60
CA THR A 38 10.94 -2.80 24.63
C THR A 38 11.18 -1.38 24.15
N ARG A 39 10.34 -0.90 23.23
CA ARG A 39 10.37 0.47 22.70
C ARG A 39 8.98 1.06 22.68
N THR A 40 8.83 2.31 23.09
CA THR A 40 7.55 3.03 23.02
C THR A 40 7.73 4.27 22.16
N VAL A 41 6.84 4.45 21.18
CA VAL A 41 6.92 5.51 20.17
C VAL A 41 5.53 6.10 19.94
N THR A 42 5.42 7.42 19.77
CA THR A 42 4.14 8.07 19.48
C THR A 42 3.65 7.81 18.06
N LEU A 43 2.33 7.77 17.84
CA LEU A 43 1.75 7.51 16.52
C LEU A 43 2.29 8.44 15.40
N PRO A 44 2.45 9.76 15.60
CA PRO A 44 2.95 10.65 14.54
C PRO A 44 4.34 10.25 14.02
N VAL A 45 5.21 9.75 14.88
CA VAL A 45 6.55 9.28 14.49
C VAL A 45 6.43 8.00 13.65
N LEU A 46 5.53 7.08 14.02
CA LEU A 46 5.31 5.84 13.27
C LEU A 46 4.67 6.07 11.89
N GLU A 47 3.78 7.05 11.77
CA GLU A 47 3.22 7.50 10.48
C GLU A 47 4.34 8.01 9.56
N LEU A 48 5.23 8.87 10.06
CA LEU A 48 6.36 9.41 9.30
C LEU A 48 7.30 8.31 8.78
N LEU A 49 7.49 7.24 9.57
CA LEU A 49 8.32 6.09 9.21
C LEU A 49 7.59 5.07 8.32
N GLY A 50 6.33 5.30 7.94
CA GLY A 50 5.51 4.37 7.17
C GLY A 50 5.19 3.05 7.88
N THR A 51 5.50 2.95 9.17
CA THR A 51 5.40 1.69 9.94
C THR A 51 3.95 1.25 10.12
N LEU A 52 3.04 2.20 10.36
CA LEU A 52 1.62 1.89 10.52
C LEU A 52 0.99 1.37 9.22
N LYS A 53 1.40 1.90 8.06
CA LYS A 53 0.96 1.40 6.75
C LYS A 53 1.44 -0.04 6.52
N ALA A 54 2.71 -0.31 6.81
CA ALA A 54 3.28 -1.65 6.69
C ALA A 54 2.57 -2.67 7.61
N TRP A 55 2.27 -2.29 8.85
CA TRP A 55 1.53 -3.15 9.77
C TRP A 55 0.08 -3.32 9.38
N ALA A 56 -0.59 -2.27 8.92
CA ALA A 56 -1.97 -2.36 8.45
C ALA A 56 -2.10 -3.31 7.26
N LYS A 57 -1.13 -3.27 6.33
CA LYS A 57 -1.02 -4.26 5.24
C LYS A 57 -0.81 -5.67 5.80
N ARG A 58 0.17 -5.87 6.70
CA ARG A 58 0.44 -7.18 7.31
C ARG A 58 -0.79 -7.78 8.00
N CYS A 59 -1.51 -6.98 8.77
CA CYS A 59 -2.76 -7.42 9.39
C CYS A 59 -3.82 -7.78 8.34
N ALA A 60 -3.95 -7.00 7.26
CA ALA A 60 -4.87 -7.33 6.17
C ALA A 60 -4.49 -8.63 5.45
N ASP A 61 -3.22 -8.82 5.11
CA ASP A 61 -2.71 -10.03 4.47
C ASP A 61 -2.95 -11.26 5.37
N ALA A 62 -2.66 -11.15 6.67
CA ALA A 62 -2.82 -12.26 7.62
C ALA A 62 -4.28 -12.60 7.92
N LEU A 63 -5.21 -11.65 7.87
CA LEU A 63 -6.65 -11.94 7.90
C LEU A 63 -7.13 -12.63 6.62
N ALA A 64 -6.56 -12.30 5.47
CA ALA A 64 -6.94 -12.88 4.17
C ALA A 64 -6.34 -14.27 3.94
N HIS A 65 -5.12 -14.49 4.42
CA HIS A 65 -4.31 -15.68 4.18
C HIS A 65 -3.68 -16.20 5.48
N PRO A 66 -4.47 -16.65 6.46
CA PRO A 66 -3.98 -17.08 7.77
C PRO A 66 -2.95 -18.23 7.69
N GLU A 67 -3.02 -19.06 6.64
CA GLU A 67 -2.07 -20.14 6.38
C GLU A 67 -0.64 -19.65 6.14
N GLN A 68 -0.47 -18.41 5.68
CA GLN A 68 0.84 -17.79 5.43
C GLN A 68 1.42 -17.15 6.71
N PHE A 69 0.59 -16.99 7.75
CA PHE A 69 0.97 -16.34 9.01
C PHE A 69 0.54 -17.19 10.22
N PRO A 70 0.98 -18.46 10.31
CA PRO A 70 0.45 -19.42 11.29
C PRO A 70 0.70 -19.03 12.75
N ASN A 71 1.67 -18.13 12.99
CA ASN A 71 2.06 -17.69 14.33
C ASN A 71 1.68 -16.23 14.63
N LEU A 72 0.95 -15.59 13.71
CA LEU A 72 0.56 -14.20 13.86
C LEU A 72 -0.85 -14.11 14.44
N MET A 73 -0.95 -13.56 15.65
CA MET A 73 -2.20 -13.24 16.30
C MET A 73 -2.52 -11.76 16.11
N ILE A 74 -3.69 -11.48 15.52
CA ILE A 74 -4.15 -10.10 15.31
C ILE A 74 -5.04 -9.70 16.48
N GLY A 75 -4.78 -8.52 17.05
CA GLY A 75 -5.62 -7.93 18.08
C GLY A 75 -6.66 -6.95 17.52
N PRO A 76 -7.57 -6.45 18.36
CA PRO A 76 -8.65 -5.57 17.92
C PRO A 76 -8.18 -4.29 17.21
N VAL A 77 -7.01 -3.75 17.57
CA VAL A 77 -6.45 -2.56 16.88
C VAL A 77 -5.93 -2.96 15.49
N GLY A 78 -5.29 -4.12 15.37
CA GLY A 78 -4.81 -4.66 14.10
C GLY A 78 -5.94 -4.93 13.12
N GLU A 79 -7.07 -5.46 13.58
CA GLU A 79 -8.28 -5.63 12.77
C GLU A 79 -8.79 -4.29 12.22
N ARG A 80 -8.84 -3.25 13.06
CA ARG A 80 -9.26 -1.90 12.63
C ARG A 80 -8.28 -1.30 11.62
N LEU A 81 -6.97 -1.50 11.83
CA LEU A 81 -5.94 -1.08 10.88
C LEU A 81 -6.08 -1.82 9.54
N ALA A 82 -6.30 -3.13 9.56
CA ALA A 82 -6.53 -3.95 8.37
C ALA A 82 -7.79 -3.50 7.60
N GLN A 83 -8.90 -3.26 8.33
CA GLN A 83 -10.13 -2.73 7.73
C GLN A 83 -9.90 -1.36 7.09
N ARG A 84 -9.16 -0.47 7.76
CA ARG A 84 -8.83 0.86 7.20
C ARG A 84 -7.91 0.76 5.99
N HIS A 85 -6.98 -0.20 5.99
CA HIS A 85 -6.12 -0.50 4.83
C HIS A 85 -6.93 -1.05 3.65
N GLY A 86 -7.86 -1.98 3.90
CA GLY A 86 -8.78 -2.49 2.88
C GLY A 86 -9.77 -1.43 2.38
N ARG A 87 -10.08 -0.43 3.22
CA ARG A 87 -10.76 0.82 2.84
C ARG A 87 -9.79 1.90 2.37
N ALA A 88 -8.67 1.53 1.73
CA ALA A 88 -7.81 2.50 1.07
C ALA A 88 -8.71 3.43 0.26
N ILE A 89 -8.80 4.69 0.69
CA ILE A 89 -9.47 5.72 -0.08
C ILE A 89 -8.71 5.71 -1.40
N PRO A 90 -9.35 5.31 -2.52
CA PRO A 90 -8.64 5.24 -3.79
C PRO A 90 -7.96 6.59 -3.99
N ALA A 91 -6.67 6.55 -4.30
CA ALA A 91 -5.93 7.79 -4.53
C ALA A 91 -6.70 8.63 -5.54
N PRO A 92 -6.79 9.95 -5.33
CA PRO A 92 -7.59 10.80 -6.18
C PRO A 92 -7.17 10.61 -7.64
N THR A 93 -8.15 10.34 -8.49
CA THR A 93 -7.90 10.14 -9.91
C THR A 93 -7.70 11.49 -10.59
N ILE A 94 -6.94 11.50 -11.69
CA ILE A 94 -6.57 12.74 -12.37
C ILE A 94 -7.76 13.45 -13.05
N GLY A 95 -8.85 12.71 -13.31
CA GLY A 95 -10.07 13.24 -13.92
C GLY A 95 -9.93 13.65 -15.39
N LYS A 96 -11.04 14.11 -15.98
CA LYS A 96 -11.15 14.34 -17.44
C LYS A 96 -10.19 15.40 -17.99
N ALA A 97 -10.00 16.50 -17.27
CA ALA A 97 -9.17 17.62 -17.73
C ALA A 97 -7.70 17.20 -17.90
N ARG A 98 -7.17 16.47 -16.91
CA ARG A 98 -5.80 15.96 -16.95
C ARG A 98 -5.65 14.78 -17.89
N ALA A 99 -6.65 13.90 -17.99
CA ALA A 99 -6.67 12.85 -19.00
C ALA A 99 -6.59 13.40 -20.43
N CYS A 100 -7.29 14.50 -20.72
CA CYS A 100 -7.21 15.17 -22.02
C CYS A 100 -5.80 15.73 -22.30
N THR A 101 -5.13 16.22 -21.26
CA THR A 101 -3.73 16.67 -21.34
C THR A 101 -2.81 15.49 -21.64
N LEU A 102 -2.96 14.39 -20.92
CA LEU A 102 -2.17 13.17 -21.11
C LEU A 102 -2.32 12.59 -22.53
N HIS A 103 -3.52 12.63 -23.11
CA HIS A 103 -3.72 12.27 -24.52
C HIS A 103 -2.90 13.15 -25.49
N ARG A 104 -2.86 14.47 -25.26
CA ARG A 104 -2.05 15.37 -26.07
C ARG A 104 -0.56 15.09 -25.92
N ASP A 105 -0.13 14.76 -24.72
CA ASP A 105 1.28 14.48 -24.44
C ASP A 105 1.74 13.16 -25.08
N PHE A 106 0.90 12.13 -25.09
CA PHE A 106 1.17 10.91 -25.87
C PHE A 106 1.20 11.15 -27.37
N ALA A 107 0.27 11.96 -27.90
CA ALA A 107 0.28 12.32 -29.31
C ALA A 107 1.58 13.07 -29.68
N ARG A 108 2.05 13.98 -28.82
CA ARG A 108 3.33 14.68 -29.00
C ARG A 108 4.54 13.75 -28.95
N LEU A 109 4.49 12.68 -28.16
CA LEU A 109 5.50 11.63 -28.15
C LEU A 109 5.46 10.72 -29.40
N GLY A 110 4.44 10.86 -30.25
CA GLY A 110 4.24 10.05 -31.45
C GLY A 110 3.50 8.74 -31.19
N VAL A 111 2.83 8.59 -30.05
CA VAL A 111 1.98 7.42 -29.77
C VAL A 111 0.67 7.57 -30.55
N PRO A 112 0.24 6.55 -31.32
CA PRO A 112 -1.04 6.58 -32.03
C PRO A 112 -2.23 6.71 -31.08
N SER A 113 -3.23 7.53 -31.46
CA SER A 113 -4.39 7.81 -30.61
C SER A 113 -5.18 6.57 -30.19
N GLY A 114 -5.20 5.53 -31.03
CA GLY A 114 -5.89 4.27 -30.74
C GLY A 114 -5.17 3.36 -29.75
N THR A 115 -3.90 3.63 -29.44
CA THR A 115 -3.07 2.73 -28.61
C THR A 115 -2.77 3.30 -27.23
N HIS A 116 -3.28 4.48 -26.88
CA HIS A 116 -3.01 5.12 -25.59
C HIS A 116 -3.38 4.23 -24.40
N TYR A 117 -4.57 3.63 -24.41
CA TYR A 117 -5.02 2.74 -23.33
C TYR A 117 -4.22 1.43 -23.28
N ALA A 118 -3.88 0.87 -24.45
CA ALA A 118 -3.07 -0.33 -24.53
C ALA A 118 -1.65 -0.09 -23.97
N LEU A 119 -1.05 1.07 -24.29
CA LEU A 119 0.24 1.49 -23.73
C LEU A 119 0.15 1.64 -22.20
N CYS A 120 -0.88 2.31 -21.69
CA CYS A 120 -1.07 2.44 -20.23
C CYS A 120 -1.26 1.09 -19.57
N SER A 121 -2.01 0.19 -20.21
CA SER A 121 -2.30 -1.14 -19.67
C SER A 121 -1.04 -2.00 -19.57
N ARG A 122 -0.15 -1.89 -20.57
CA ARG A 122 1.17 -2.53 -20.56
C ARG A 122 2.07 -1.94 -19.46
N ALA A 123 2.10 -0.61 -19.33
CA ALA A 123 2.94 0.06 -18.33
C ALA A 123 2.55 -0.29 -16.89
N LEU A 124 1.25 -0.45 -16.61
CA LEU A 124 0.72 -0.71 -15.27
C LEU A 124 0.43 -2.19 -15.00
N ASN A 125 0.63 -3.06 -16.00
CA ASN A 125 0.29 -4.47 -15.96
C ASN A 125 -1.16 -4.73 -15.48
N THR A 126 -2.09 -3.90 -15.94
CA THR A 126 -3.52 -3.96 -15.61
C THR A 126 -4.36 -3.39 -16.74
N THR A 127 -5.63 -3.76 -16.83
CA THR A 127 -6.53 -3.25 -17.88
C THR A 127 -6.91 -1.79 -17.60
N VAL A 128 -6.49 -0.87 -18.46
CA VAL A 128 -6.86 0.54 -18.41
C VAL A 128 -7.95 0.83 -19.44
N THR A 129 -9.14 1.17 -18.97
CA THR A 129 -10.29 1.55 -19.82
C THR A 129 -10.53 3.05 -19.89
N SER A 130 -9.87 3.84 -19.02
CA SER A 130 -10.01 5.29 -18.95
C SER A 130 -8.77 5.94 -18.36
N LEU A 131 -8.19 6.94 -19.05
CA LEU A 131 -7.09 7.72 -18.51
C LEU A 131 -7.52 8.58 -17.31
N ALA A 132 -8.79 8.96 -17.24
CA ALA A 132 -9.31 9.76 -16.14
C ALA A 132 -9.41 9.00 -14.82
N ALA A 133 -9.33 7.67 -14.87
CA ALA A 133 -9.31 6.79 -13.70
C ALA A 133 -7.90 6.57 -13.13
N LEU A 134 -6.86 7.03 -13.83
CA LEU A 134 -5.50 6.93 -13.34
C LEU A 134 -5.28 7.88 -12.18
N THR A 135 -4.40 7.49 -11.28
CA THR A 135 -3.84 8.29 -10.19
C THR A 135 -2.61 9.07 -10.68
N ASP A 136 -2.18 10.05 -9.90
CA ASP A 136 -0.95 10.81 -10.18
C ASP A 136 0.29 9.91 -10.33
N GLU A 137 0.43 8.90 -9.47
CA GLU A 137 1.55 7.96 -9.48
C GLU A 137 1.54 7.10 -10.75
N GLU A 138 0.38 6.57 -11.12
CA GLU A 138 0.22 5.78 -12.34
C GLU A 138 0.56 6.60 -13.60
N VAL A 139 0.19 7.89 -13.64
CA VAL A 139 0.56 8.77 -14.76
C VAL A 139 2.07 8.90 -14.90
N LEU A 140 2.81 9.03 -13.80
CA LEU A 140 4.27 9.11 -13.84
C LEU A 140 4.90 7.81 -14.37
N LEU A 141 4.39 6.66 -13.92
CA LEU A 141 4.84 5.35 -14.39
C LEU A 141 4.58 5.15 -15.89
N VAL A 142 3.37 5.48 -16.33
CA VAL A 142 3.00 5.40 -17.75
C VAL A 142 3.85 6.35 -18.59
N TRP A 143 4.08 7.56 -18.11
CA TRP A 143 4.90 8.55 -18.82
C TRP A 143 6.35 8.07 -18.98
N ASP A 144 6.92 7.50 -17.93
CA ASP A 144 8.26 6.96 -17.98
C ASP A 144 8.38 5.76 -18.92
N PHE A 145 7.39 4.86 -18.88
CA PHE A 145 7.27 3.74 -19.81
C PHE A 145 7.17 4.20 -21.27
N ALA A 146 6.31 5.19 -21.56
CA ALA A 146 6.11 5.73 -22.91
C ALA A 146 7.41 6.31 -23.49
N ARG A 147 8.20 7.03 -22.67
CA ARG A 147 9.49 7.58 -23.09
C ARG A 147 10.52 6.48 -23.39
N ARG A 148 10.57 5.44 -22.55
CA ARG A 148 11.47 4.29 -22.76
C ARG A 148 11.12 3.52 -24.03
N GLU A 149 9.84 3.26 -24.28
CA GLU A 149 9.40 2.63 -25.53
C GLU A 149 9.77 3.47 -26.75
N ARG A 150 9.58 4.80 -26.69
CA ARG A 150 9.95 5.68 -27.80
C ARG A 150 11.45 5.65 -28.09
N GLN A 151 12.29 5.63 -27.06
CA GLN A 151 13.74 5.51 -27.21
C GLN A 151 14.13 4.18 -27.86
N ALA A 152 13.48 3.07 -27.47
CA ALA A 152 13.73 1.75 -28.05
C ALA A 152 13.33 1.64 -29.54
N TYR A 153 12.37 2.44 -30.00
CA TYR A 153 11.94 2.47 -31.41
C TYR A 153 12.76 3.42 -32.31
N VAL A 154 13.60 4.28 -31.73
CA VAL A 154 14.40 5.29 -32.47
C VAL A 154 15.89 4.91 -32.53
N ALA A 155 16.33 3.94 -31.73
CA ALA A 155 17.66 3.32 -31.79
C ALA A 155 17.71 2.21 -32.86
#